data_AF-A0A2E6T9M2-F1
#
_entry.id   AF-A0A2E6T9M2-F1
#
_cell.length_a   1.000
_cell.length_b   1.000
_cell.length_c   1.000
_cell.angle_alpha   90.00
_cell.angle_beta   90.00
_cell.angle_gamma   90.00
#
_symmetry.space_group_name_H-M   'P 1'
#
loop_
_entity.id
_entity.type
_entity.pdbx_description
1 polymer ?
#
loop_
_entity_poly.entity_id
_entity_poly.type
_entity_poly.pdbx_seq_one_letter_code
_entity_poly.pdbx_strand_id
1 'polypeptide(L)'
;MVTENIIIFFLGLITRLILGFTTYTKSLGIELSNTKAGNSFQNAITPPLFPMIAILVYGISFCAIAYCFLQTSFVSGLINLIIYLSSLIITGAIFFMPNKLSPLARLFHDIVFNSMLARYNDCKKKNDKTKAEEIKILLNKFEEAYKKN
;
A
#
# COMPACT_ATOMS: atom_id res chain seq x y z
N MET A 1 12.18 22.16 -15.27
CA MET A 1 13.11 21.71 -14.22
C MET A 1 12.49 21.73 -12.82
N VAL A 2 12.13 22.89 -12.23
CA VAL A 2 11.60 22.93 -10.85
C VAL A 2 10.30 22.13 -10.67
N THR A 3 9.35 22.27 -11.61
CA THR A 3 8.07 21.57 -11.57
C THR A 3 8.21 20.04 -11.70
N GLU A 4 9.10 19.57 -12.57
CA GLU A 4 9.35 18.12 -12.77
C GLU A 4 9.96 17.50 -11.51
N ASN A 5 10.92 18.19 -10.90
CA ASN A 5 11.55 17.75 -9.65
C ASN A 5 10.53 17.62 -8.51
N ILE A 6 9.58 18.56 -8.41
CA ILE A 6 8.50 18.52 -7.42
C ILE A 6 7.57 17.34 -7.68
N ILE A 7 7.16 17.12 -8.93
CA ILE A 7 6.30 15.99 -9.30
C ILE A 7 6.98 14.66 -8.94
N ILE A 8 8.26 14.51 -9.29
CA ILE A 8 9.03 13.29 -9.02
C ILE A 8 9.23 13.07 -7.53
N PHE A 9 9.44 14.14 -6.75
CA PHE A 9 9.46 14.06 -5.30
C PHE A 9 8.14 13.51 -4.75
N PHE A 10 6.99 14.05 -5.16
CA PHE A 10 5.68 13.56 -4.72
C PHE A 10 5.40 12.12 -5.16
N LEU A 11 5.79 11.75 -6.38
CA LEU A 11 5.69 10.37 -6.86
C LEU A 11 6.49 9.42 -5.96
N GLY A 12 7.69 9.81 -5.52
CA GLY A 12 8.47 9.02 -4.57
C GLY A 12 7.82 8.93 -3.19
N LEU A 13 7.22 10.01 -2.67
CA LEU A 13 6.42 9.95 -1.44
C LEU A 13 5.28 8.92 -1.57
N ILE A 14 4.49 9.01 -2.64
CA ILE A 14 3.32 8.13 -2.87
C ILE A 14 3.78 6.68 -3.03
N THR A 15 4.83 6.41 -3.80
CA THR A 15 5.42 5.07 -3.93
C THR A 15 5.81 4.52 -2.56
N ARG A 16 6.41 5.33 -1.67
CA ARG A 16 6.75 4.86 -0.33
C ARG A 16 5.52 4.50 0.50
N LEU A 17 4.46 5.30 0.41
CA LEU A 17 3.20 5.02 1.10
C LEU A 17 2.57 3.71 0.62
N ILE A 18 2.60 3.45 -0.70
CA ILE A 18 2.12 2.20 -1.29
C ILE A 18 2.94 0.99 -0.79
N LEU A 19 4.28 1.12 -0.74
CA LEU A 19 5.15 0.08 -0.19
C LEU A 19 4.87 -0.15 1.31
N GLY A 20 4.65 0.92 2.07
CA GLY A 20 4.27 0.86 3.47
C GLY A 20 2.95 0.13 3.69
N PHE A 21 1.92 0.46 2.90
CA PHE A 21 0.63 -0.22 2.97
C PHE A 21 0.74 -1.70 2.57
N THR A 22 1.53 -2.03 1.54
CA THR A 22 1.77 -3.42 1.12
C THR A 22 2.46 -4.23 2.22
N THR A 23 3.41 -3.61 2.93
CA THR A 23 4.11 -4.24 4.05
C THR A 23 3.17 -4.42 5.24
N TYR A 24 2.29 -3.46 5.49
CA TYR A 24 1.25 -3.55 6.50
C TYR A 24 0.29 -4.71 6.21
N THR A 25 -0.29 -4.80 5.01
CA THR A 25 -1.20 -5.90 4.67
C THR A 25 -0.49 -7.25 4.66
N LYS A 26 0.80 -7.30 4.32
CA LYS A 26 1.61 -8.51 4.46
C LYS A 26 1.79 -8.92 5.91
N SER A 27 2.17 -7.99 6.80
CA SER A 27 2.35 -8.25 8.23
C SER A 27 1.06 -8.79 8.85
N LEU A 28 -0.05 -8.12 8.55
CA LEU A 28 -1.38 -8.51 8.98
C LEU A 28 -1.81 -9.86 8.41
N GLY A 29 -1.52 -10.12 7.13
CA GLY A 29 -1.77 -11.40 6.49
C GLY A 29 -0.99 -12.55 7.12
N ILE A 30 0.23 -12.29 7.60
CA ILE A 30 1.04 -13.27 8.35
C ILE A 30 0.44 -13.49 9.74
N GLU A 31 0.03 -12.43 10.44
CA GLU A 31 -0.57 -12.52 11.78
C GLU A 31 -1.89 -13.29 11.79
N LEU A 32 -2.72 -13.11 10.75
CA LEU A 32 -3.99 -13.80 10.58
C LEU A 32 -3.84 -15.24 10.05
N SER A 33 -2.65 -15.59 9.55
CA SER A 33 -2.34 -16.86 8.90
C SER A 33 -1.67 -17.82 9.88
N ASN A 34 -2.11 -19.07 9.89
CA ASN A 34 -1.39 -20.16 10.58
C ASN A 34 -0.08 -20.56 9.89
N THR A 35 0.23 -19.95 8.73
CA THR A 35 1.42 -20.22 7.92
C THR A 35 2.31 -18.98 7.82
N LYS A 36 3.63 -19.17 7.84
CA LYS A 36 4.63 -18.09 7.79
C LYS A 36 4.62 -17.27 6.48
N ALA A 37 3.93 -17.73 5.44
CA ALA A 37 3.90 -17.06 4.15
C ALA A 37 2.87 -15.92 4.09
N GLY A 38 1.70 -16.06 4.73
CA GLY A 38 0.67 -15.00 4.84
C GLY A 38 0.03 -14.48 3.54
N ASN A 39 0.54 -14.85 2.36
CA ASN A 39 0.17 -14.26 1.07
C ASN A 39 -1.32 -14.43 0.72
N SER A 40 -1.94 -15.56 1.07
CA SER A 40 -3.37 -15.79 0.80
C SER A 40 -4.25 -14.81 1.60
N PHE A 41 -3.95 -14.64 2.89
CA PHE A 41 -4.64 -13.68 3.75
C PHE A 41 -4.33 -12.23 3.35
N GLN A 42 -3.08 -11.91 2.99
CA GLN A 42 -2.72 -10.61 2.45
C GLN A 42 -3.58 -10.26 1.23
N ASN A 43 -3.73 -11.19 0.28
CA ASN A 43 -4.54 -10.96 -0.91
C ASN A 43 -6.03 -10.84 -0.56
N ALA A 44 -6.52 -11.60 0.41
CA ALA A 44 -7.91 -11.53 0.85
C ALA A 44 -8.26 -10.18 1.51
N ILE A 45 -7.36 -9.63 2.32
CA ILE A 45 -7.61 -8.38 3.07
C ILE A 45 -7.26 -7.12 2.29
N THR A 46 -6.34 -7.18 1.32
CA THR A 46 -5.96 -6.02 0.51
C THR A 46 -7.16 -5.50 -0.29
N PRO A 47 -7.41 -4.17 -0.31
CA PRO A 47 -8.49 -3.61 -1.12
C PRO A 47 -8.36 -3.96 -2.61
N PRO A 48 -9.45 -4.30 -3.30
CA PRO A 48 -9.40 -4.87 -4.65
C PRO A 48 -8.79 -3.94 -5.70
N LEU A 49 -8.96 -2.63 -5.55
CA LEU A 49 -8.40 -1.62 -6.47
C LEU A 49 -6.94 -1.26 -6.16
N PHE A 50 -6.44 -1.62 -4.97
CA PHE A 50 -5.11 -1.22 -4.52
C PHE A 50 -3.97 -1.71 -5.45
N PRO A 51 -3.96 -2.97 -5.92
CA PRO A 51 -2.93 -3.43 -6.87
C PRO A 51 -2.90 -2.62 -8.17
N MET A 52 -4.08 -2.25 -8.69
CA MET A 52 -4.18 -1.44 -9.91
C MET A 52 -3.62 -0.03 -9.68
N ILE A 53 -3.95 0.59 -8.55
CA ILE A 53 -3.40 1.90 -8.16
C ILE A 53 -1.87 1.82 -8.01
N ALA A 54 -1.36 0.76 -7.39
CA ALA A 54 0.07 0.55 -7.22
C ALA A 54 0.80 0.45 -8.57
N ILE A 55 0.27 -0.37 -9.49
CA ILE A 55 0.82 -0.51 -10.85
C ILE A 55 0.83 0.83 -11.58
N LEU A 56 -0.27 1.59 -11.49
CA LEU A 56 -0.39 2.89 -12.14
C LEU A 56 0.65 3.88 -11.60
N VAL A 57 0.83 3.97 -10.28
CA VAL A 57 1.82 4.87 -9.67
C VAL A 57 3.25 4.46 -10.02
N TYR A 58 3.56 3.16 -9.99
CA TYR A 58 4.88 2.66 -10.38
C TYR A 58 5.16 2.94 -11.87
N GLY A 59 4.16 2.72 -12.73
CA GLY A 59 4.25 3.00 -14.16
C GLY A 59 4.48 4.49 -14.44
N ILE A 60 3.69 5.38 -13.83
CA ILE A 60 3.85 6.82 -13.96
C ILE A 60 5.22 7.26 -13.45
N SER A 61 5.68 6.75 -12.30
CA SER A 61 7.00 7.06 -11.74
C SER A 61 8.12 6.64 -12.69
N PHE A 62 8.05 5.43 -13.25
CA PHE A 62 9.01 4.93 -14.21
C PHE A 62 9.03 5.79 -15.48
N CYS A 63 7.85 6.05 -16.08
CA CYS A 63 7.73 6.86 -17.29
C CYS A 63 8.23 8.29 -17.07
N ALA A 64 7.95 8.91 -15.93
CA ALA A 64 8.39 10.27 -15.61
C ALA A 64 9.92 10.35 -15.52
N ILE A 65 10.55 9.41 -14.83
CA ILE A 65 12.02 9.36 -14.72
C ILE A 65 12.64 9.07 -16.09
N ALA A 66 12.12 8.09 -16.84
CA ALA A 66 12.58 7.77 -18.18
C ALA A 66 12.46 8.96 -19.14
N TYR A 67 11.35 9.71 -19.05
CA TYR A 67 11.16 10.94 -19.82
C TYR A 67 12.25 11.97 -19.54
N CYS A 68 12.64 12.17 -18.27
CA CYS A 68 13.75 13.07 -17.92
C CYS A 68 15.06 12.64 -18.59
N PHE A 69 15.39 11.35 -18.60
CA PHE A 69 16.58 10.82 -19.28
C PHE A 69 16.57 11.06 -20.80
N LEU A 70 15.41 10.86 -21.44
CA LEU A 70 15.30 10.85 -22.91
C LEU A 70 15.11 12.25 -23.50
N GLN A 71 14.33 13.12 -22.85
CA GLN A 71 13.87 14.39 -23.44
C GLN A 71 14.59 15.61 -22.89
N THR A 72 15.13 15.56 -21.67
CA THR A 72 15.81 16.72 -21.07
C THR A 72 17.32 16.60 -21.16
N SER A 73 17.91 15.65 -20.45
CA SER A 73 19.32 15.26 -20.55
C SER A 73 19.59 14.06 -19.65
N PHE A 74 20.68 13.35 -19.90
CA PHE A 74 21.13 12.27 -19.03
C PHE A 74 21.38 12.73 -17.58
N VAL A 75 22.01 13.91 -17.41
CA VAL A 75 22.29 14.48 -16.08
C VAL A 75 20.99 14.83 -15.34
N SER A 76 20.01 15.41 -16.04
CA SER A 76 18.69 15.70 -15.47
C SER A 76 17.95 14.43 -15.02
N GLY A 77 18.05 13.35 -15.80
CA GLY A 77 17.55 12.03 -15.42
C GLY A 77 18.18 11.51 -14.12
N LEU A 78 19.50 11.60 -13.98
CA LEU A 78 20.20 11.21 -12.75
C LEU A 78 19.77 12.03 -11.54
N ILE A 79 19.68 13.36 -11.67
CA ILE A 79 19.22 14.25 -10.59
C ILE A 79 17.82 13.84 -10.12
N ASN A 80 16.90 13.61 -11.06
CA ASN A 80 15.53 13.24 -10.75
C ASN A 80 15.42 11.83 -10.14
N LEU A 81 16.23 10.89 -10.60
CA LEU A 81 16.34 9.57 -9.97
C LEU A 81 16.82 9.69 -8.51
N ILE A 82 17.83 10.53 -8.24
CA ILE A 82 18.30 10.79 -6.88
C ILE A 82 17.19 11.40 -6.03
N ILE A 83 16.48 12.41 -6.54
CA ILE A 83 15.35 13.04 -5.82
C ILE A 83 14.28 11.99 -5.48
N TYR A 84 13.91 11.15 -6.43
CA TYR A 84 12.95 10.07 -6.23
C TYR A 84 13.42 9.09 -5.14
N LEU A 85 14.64 8.57 -5.23
CA LEU A 85 15.20 7.63 -4.26
C LEU A 85 15.36 8.27 -2.87
N SER A 86 15.85 9.50 -2.79
CA SER A 86 15.98 10.24 -1.53
C SER A 86 14.61 10.45 -0.87
N SER A 87 13.58 10.81 -1.64
CA SER A 87 12.22 10.96 -1.10
C SER A 87 11.67 9.64 -0.55
N LEU A 88 11.92 8.50 -1.22
CA LEU A 88 11.54 7.16 -0.74
C LEU A 88 12.20 6.84 0.60
N ILE A 89 13.52 7.06 0.69
CA ILE A 89 14.32 6.78 1.88
C ILE A 89 13.88 7.66 3.06
N ILE A 90 13.80 8.98 2.85
CA ILE A 90 13.43 9.94 3.89
C ILE A 90 12.02 9.65 4.41
N THR A 91 11.05 9.45 3.51
CA THR A 91 9.67 9.10 3.89
C THR A 91 9.63 7.78 4.64
N GLY A 92 10.44 6.80 4.23
CA GLY A 92 10.58 5.54 4.93
C GLY A 92 11.11 5.70 6.35
N ALA A 93 12.16 6.50 6.52
CA ALA A 93 12.76 6.76 7.82
C ALA A 93 11.78 7.49 8.76
N ILE A 94 10.99 8.44 8.24
CA ILE A 94 10.05 9.24 9.04
C ILE A 94 8.80 8.43 9.41
N PHE A 95 8.16 7.78 8.44
CA PHE A 95 6.83 7.18 8.64
C PHE A 95 6.84 5.67 8.89
N PHE A 96 7.92 4.97 8.54
CA PHE A 96 8.00 3.51 8.56
C PHE A 96 9.29 3.03 9.24
N MET A 97 9.61 3.66 10.36
CA MET A 97 10.81 3.35 11.14
C MET A 97 10.69 1.94 11.76
N PRO A 98 11.74 1.11 11.68
CA PRO A 98 11.69 -0.22 12.28
C PRO A 98 11.45 -0.14 13.79
N ASN A 99 10.68 -1.09 14.32
CA ASN A 99 10.33 -1.22 15.75
C ASN A 99 9.50 -0.07 16.34
N LYS A 100 8.94 0.83 15.51
CA LYS A 100 7.94 1.81 15.93
C LYS A 100 6.64 1.58 15.17
N LEU A 101 5.52 1.73 15.86
CA LEU A 101 4.21 1.74 15.20
C LEU A 101 4.16 2.94 14.26
N SER A 102 3.93 2.69 12.97
CA SER A 102 3.81 3.76 11.99
C SER A 102 2.65 4.68 12.40
N PRO A 103 2.79 6.02 12.29
CA PRO A 103 1.67 6.95 12.49
C PRO A 103 0.53 6.70 11.50
N LEU A 104 0.79 6.00 10.39
CA LEU A 104 -0.20 5.64 9.38
C LEU A 104 -0.87 4.29 9.66
N ALA A 105 -0.45 3.55 10.69
CA ALA A 105 -0.98 2.21 10.98
C ALA A 105 -2.49 2.22 11.21
N ARG A 106 -3.02 3.23 11.92
CA ARG A 106 -4.46 3.39 12.14
C ARG A 106 -5.21 3.67 10.83
N LEU A 107 -4.68 4.57 10.00
CA LEU A 107 -5.28 4.86 8.69
C LEU A 107 -5.29 3.62 7.79
N PHE A 108 -4.21 2.85 7.77
CA PHE A 108 -4.12 1.62 6.99
C PHE A 108 -5.08 0.54 7.50
N HIS A 109 -5.18 0.40 8.82
CA HIS A 109 -6.16 -0.46 9.46
C HIS A 109 -7.59 -0.08 9.03
N ASP A 110 -7.96 1.19 9.15
CA ASP A 110 -9.31 1.67 8.82
C ASP A 110 -9.63 1.47 7.33
N ILE A 111 -8.66 1.67 6.42
CA ILE A 111 -8.82 1.40 4.99
C ILE A 111 -9.11 -0.09 4.74
N VAL A 112 -8.33 -0.99 5.35
CA VAL A 112 -8.50 -2.43 5.20
C VAL A 112 -9.84 -2.88 5.78
N PHE A 113 -10.18 -2.41 6.98
CA PHE A 113 -11.43 -2.73 7.67
C PHE A 113 -12.66 -2.29 6.87
N ASN A 114 -12.71 -1.01 6.47
CA ASN A 114 -13.83 -0.46 5.71
C ASN A 114 -13.98 -1.15 4.34
N SER A 115 -12.86 -1.52 3.70
CA SER A 115 -12.87 -2.32 2.47
C SER A 115 -13.47 -3.72 2.69
N MET A 116 -13.14 -4.39 3.79
CA MET A 116 -13.73 -5.70 4.14
C MET A 116 -15.22 -5.58 4.45
N LEU A 117 -15.63 -4.58 5.24
CA LEU A 117 -17.04 -4.31 5.54
C LEU A 117 -17.88 -4.02 4.29
N ALA A 118 -17.36 -3.19 3.38
CA ALA A 118 -18.04 -2.91 2.12
C ALA A 118 -18.26 -4.19 1.30
N ARG A 119 -17.23 -5.04 1.19
CA ARG A 119 -17.32 -6.34 0.49
C ARG A 119 -18.31 -7.30 1.15
N TYR A 120 -18.31 -7.37 2.49
CA TYR A 120 -19.30 -8.16 3.24
C TYR A 120 -20.73 -7.72 2.92
N ASN A 121 -20.99 -6.40 2.97
CA ASN A 121 -22.30 -5.83 2.67
C ASN A 121 -22.73 -6.10 1.21
N ASP A 122 -21.80 -6.01 0.26
CA ASP A 122 -22.09 -6.30 -1.14
C ASP A 122 -22.38 -7.79 -1.38
N CYS A 123 -21.69 -8.70 -0.71
CA CYS A 123 -22.01 -10.14 -0.74
C CYS A 123 -23.42 -10.41 -0.17
N LYS A 124 -23.77 -9.74 0.95
CA LYS A 124 -25.09 -9.85 1.56
C LYS A 124 -26.20 -9.33 0.62
N LYS A 125 -25.97 -8.20 -0.06
CA LYS A 125 -26.90 -7.67 -1.08
C LYS A 125 -27.08 -8.61 -2.26
N LYS A 126 -26.03 -9.32 -2.66
CA LYS A 126 -26.04 -10.29 -3.77
C LYS A 126 -26.53 -11.69 -3.37
N ASN A 127 -26.99 -11.88 -2.13
CA ASN A 127 -27.39 -13.19 -1.57
C ASN A 127 -26.29 -14.29 -1.67
N ASP A 128 -25.01 -13.89 -1.76
CA ASP A 128 -23.88 -14.82 -1.77
C ASP A 128 -23.49 -15.17 -0.33
N LYS A 129 -24.24 -16.12 0.25
CA LYS A 129 -24.12 -16.50 1.67
C LYS A 129 -22.73 -17.06 2.00
N THR A 130 -22.16 -17.88 1.12
CA THR A 130 -20.86 -18.52 1.33
C THR A 130 -19.74 -17.47 1.43
N LYS A 131 -19.65 -16.55 0.46
CA LYS A 131 -18.63 -15.49 0.52
C LYS A 131 -18.84 -14.52 1.68
N ALA A 132 -20.10 -14.23 2.02
CA ALA A 132 -20.40 -13.37 3.17
C ALA A 132 -19.91 -13.99 4.49
N GLU A 133 -20.07 -15.30 4.68
CA GLU A 133 -19.56 -16.00 5.86
C GLU A 133 -18.03 -16.01 5.93
N GLU A 134 -17.35 -16.26 4.80
CA GLU A 134 -15.88 -16.20 4.73
C GLU A 134 -15.34 -14.82 5.13
N ILE A 135 -15.91 -13.75 4.57
CA ILE A 135 -15.51 -12.38 4.90
C ILE A 135 -15.82 -12.06 6.37
N LYS A 136 -16.93 -12.57 6.92
CA LYS A 136 -17.28 -12.39 8.34
C LYS A 136 -16.26 -13.06 9.25
N ILE A 137 -15.80 -14.26 8.93
CA ILE A 137 -14.75 -14.96 9.69
C ILE A 137 -13.45 -14.14 9.67
N LEU A 138 -13.08 -13.59 8.50
CA LEU A 138 -11.91 -12.72 8.35
C LEU A 138 -12.04 -11.43 9.17
N LEU A 139 -13.21 -10.77 9.13
CA LEU A 139 -13.50 -9.55 9.91
C LEU A 139 -13.37 -9.80 11.41
N ASN A 140 -13.93 -10.90 11.92
CA ASN A 140 -13.84 -11.24 13.34
C ASN A 140 -12.38 -11.47 13.78
N LYS A 141 -11.59 -12.22 13.00
CA LYS A 141 -10.17 -12.43 13.30
C LYS A 141 -9.37 -11.13 13.28
N PHE A 142 -9.72 -10.24 12.35
CA PHE A 142 -9.09 -8.93 12.24
C PHE A 142 -9.43 -8.03 13.43
N GLU A 143 -10.68 -8.00 13.89
CA GLU A 143 -11.07 -7.28 15.12
C GLU A 143 -10.40 -7.82 16.38
N GLU A 144 -10.27 -9.15 16.51
CA GLU A 144 -9.59 -9.79 17.63
C GLU A 144 -8.10 -9.45 17.68
N ALA A 145 -7.42 -9.43 16.53
CA ALA A 145 -6.02 -9.03 16.42
C ALA A 145 -5.82 -7.55 16.78
N TYR A 146 -6.78 -6.68 16.44
CA TYR A 146 -6.71 -5.26 16.76
C TYR A 146 -7.01 -4.95 18.23
N LYS A 147 -7.96 -5.65 18.87
CA LYS A 147 -8.26 -5.47 20.31
C LYS A 147 -7.13 -5.91 21.25
N LYS A 148 -6.20 -6.73 20.75
CA LYS A 148 -5.02 -7.20 21.51
C LYS A 148 -3.84 -6.21 21.49
N ASN A 149 -3.91 -5.17 20.65
CA ASN A 149 -2.89 -4.14 20.50
C ASN A 149 -3.41 -2.78 20.99
#